data_AF-A0A5Q4EKP8-F1
#
_entry.id   AF-A0A5Q4EKP8-F1
#
_cell.length_a   1.000
_cell.length_b   1.000
_cell.length_c   1.000
_cell.angle_alpha   90.00
_cell.angle_beta   90.00
_cell.angle_gamma   90.00
#
_symmetry.space_group_name_H-M   'P 1'
#
loop_
_entity.id
_entity.type
_entity.pdbx_description
1 polymer ?
#
loop_
_entity_poly.entity_id
_entity_poly.type
_entity_poly.pdbx_seq_one_letter_code
_entity_poly.pdbx_strand_id
1 'polypeptide(L)'
;GNLDDGPDQKPVEKKVIEDLIMQLLPTRHYDLVITHNPDGEYSRHRRNEETSAAVINLWQAGKIQTKKLWAFAYEDGNKTYFPRPQKLATIFRTLTKPLWNKKHNIIIGAYGFSQNSWKSKATTKNEAFWQFKNAALATQWLNKFKS
;
A
#
# COMPACT_ATOMS: atom_id res chain seq x y z
N GLY A 1 -21.27 4.36 -9.07
CA GLY A 1 -20.83 4.57 -7.67
C GLY A 1 -19.84 5.70 -7.65
N ASN A 2 -19.94 6.60 -6.68
CA ASN A 2 -18.87 7.52 -6.35
C ASN A 2 -17.67 6.67 -5.86
N LEU A 3 -16.53 6.73 -6.55
CA LEU A 3 -15.26 6.09 -6.14
C LEU A 3 -14.65 6.87 -4.97
N ASP A 4 -15.41 7.04 -3.89
CA ASP A 4 -14.93 7.73 -2.70
C ASP A 4 -13.88 6.86 -2.04
N ASP A 5 -12.62 7.26 -2.18
CA ASP A 5 -11.45 6.64 -1.59
C ASP A 5 -10.84 7.51 -0.47
N GLY A 6 -11.55 8.55 -0.04
CA GLY A 6 -11.05 9.55 0.90
C GLY A 6 -10.91 9.06 2.36
N PRO A 7 -10.27 9.87 3.22
CA PRO A 7 -10.08 9.54 4.65
C PRO A 7 -11.40 9.54 5.45
N ASP A 8 -12.43 10.22 4.93
CA ASP A 8 -13.73 10.43 5.58
C ASP A 8 -14.69 9.23 5.43
N GLN A 9 -14.25 8.18 4.74
CA GLN A 9 -14.99 6.92 4.70
C GLN A 9 -15.28 6.42 6.11
N LYS A 10 -16.45 5.82 6.30
CA LYS A 10 -16.80 5.18 7.59
C LYS A 10 -15.86 4.00 7.85
N PRO A 11 -15.35 3.81 9.07
CA PRO A 11 -14.56 2.63 9.41
C PRO A 11 -15.34 1.33 9.14
N VAL A 12 -14.65 0.30 8.67
CA VAL A 12 -15.22 -1.06 8.62
C VAL A 12 -14.59 -1.89 9.72
N GLU A 13 -15.38 -2.80 10.29
CA GLU A 13 -14.91 -3.70 11.33
C GLU A 13 -13.71 -4.51 10.82
N LYS A 14 -12.63 -4.52 11.61
CA LYS A 14 -11.37 -5.21 11.28
C LYS A 14 -11.61 -6.65 10.82
N LYS A 15 -12.51 -7.38 11.50
CA LYS A 15 -12.82 -8.76 11.19
C LYS A 15 -13.40 -8.94 9.78
N VAL A 16 -14.25 -8.03 9.33
CA VAL A 16 -14.84 -8.06 7.98
C VAL A 16 -13.74 -7.98 6.91
N ILE A 17 -12.76 -7.12 7.11
CA ILE A 17 -11.64 -6.95 6.16
C ILE A 17 -10.73 -8.19 6.19
N GLU A 18 -10.41 -8.70 7.38
CA GLU A 18 -9.61 -9.91 7.53
C GLU A 18 -10.28 -11.12 6.86
N ASP A 19 -11.57 -11.34 7.12
CA ASP A 19 -12.34 -12.44 6.55
C ASP A 19 -12.43 -12.32 5.02
N LEU A 20 -12.63 -11.11 4.49
CA LEU A 20 -12.65 -10.87 3.04
C LEU A 20 -11.28 -11.16 2.40
N ILE A 21 -10.18 -10.76 3.04
CA ILE A 21 -8.83 -11.11 2.56
C ILE A 21 -8.66 -12.63 2.54
N MET A 22 -9.06 -13.33 3.60
CA MET A 22 -8.95 -14.79 3.67
C MET A 22 -9.85 -15.52 2.66
N GLN A 23 -11.00 -14.94 2.31
CA GLN A 23 -11.90 -15.47 1.29
C GLN A 23 -11.32 -15.31 -0.13
N LEU A 24 -10.69 -14.17 -0.42
CA LEU A 24 -10.17 -13.85 -1.75
C LEU A 24 -8.76 -14.37 -2.01
N LEU A 25 -7.94 -14.48 -0.96
CA LEU A 25 -6.53 -14.86 -1.07
C LEU A 25 -6.38 -16.38 -0.98
N PRO A 26 -5.77 -17.03 -2.00
CA PRO A 26 -5.52 -18.47 -1.94
C PRO A 26 -4.67 -18.86 -0.72
N THR A 27 -5.05 -19.95 -0.05
CA THR A 27 -4.27 -20.49 1.07
C THR A 27 -3.00 -21.16 0.54
N ARG A 28 -1.90 -20.41 0.51
CA ARG A 28 -0.57 -20.89 0.13
C ARG A 28 0.53 -20.09 0.81
N HIS A 29 1.75 -20.60 0.71
CA HIS A 29 2.93 -19.87 1.17
C HIS A 29 3.43 -18.90 0.08
N TYR A 30 3.65 -17.64 0.45
CA TYR A 30 4.11 -16.58 -0.45
C TYR A 30 5.56 -16.19 -0.16
N ASP A 31 6.40 -16.07 -1.18
CA ASP A 31 7.75 -15.51 -0.97
C ASP A 31 7.74 -14.02 -0.61
N LEU A 32 6.69 -13.29 -1.00
CA LEU A 32 6.52 -11.87 -0.74
C LEU A 32 5.02 -11.51 -0.77
N VAL A 33 4.59 -10.71 0.21
CA VAL A 33 3.34 -9.96 0.17
C VAL A 33 3.65 -8.46 0.06
N ILE A 34 2.95 -7.74 -0.81
CA ILE A 34 3.07 -6.28 -0.94
C ILE A 34 1.71 -5.67 -0.56
N THR A 35 1.73 -4.64 0.28
CA THR A 35 0.53 -3.91 0.71
C THR A 35 0.82 -2.41 0.82
N HIS A 36 -0.21 -1.60 1.10
CA HIS A 36 -0.06 -0.18 1.40
C HIS A 36 0.57 0.05 2.77
N ASN A 37 0.99 1.28 3.06
CA ASN A 37 1.40 1.74 4.38
C ASN A 37 0.18 1.86 5.31
N PRO A 38 0.22 1.30 6.54
CA PRO A 38 -0.85 1.44 7.53
C PRO A 38 -1.03 2.87 8.07
N ASP A 39 -0.04 3.77 7.91
CA ASP A 39 -0.18 5.21 8.20
C ASP A 39 -0.83 5.99 7.03
N GLY A 40 -1.19 5.27 5.98
CA GLY A 40 -1.71 5.83 4.75
C GLY A 40 -0.61 6.33 3.81
N GLU A 41 -1.01 6.55 2.57
CA GLU A 41 -0.24 7.17 1.50
C GLU A 41 -1.19 8.09 0.74
N TYR A 42 -0.67 8.91 -0.17
CA TYR A 42 -1.51 9.59 -1.17
C TYR A 42 -2.68 10.36 -0.54
N SER A 43 -2.43 11.21 0.46
CA SER A 43 -3.45 12.02 1.15
C SER A 43 -4.40 11.28 2.10
N ARG A 44 -3.95 10.09 2.55
CA ARG A 44 -4.60 9.16 3.48
C ARG A 44 -5.90 8.58 2.94
N HIS A 45 -5.84 7.30 2.59
CA HIS A 45 -6.98 6.51 2.13
C HIS A 45 -7.31 5.48 3.20
N ARG A 46 -8.49 5.58 3.83
CA ARG A 46 -8.84 4.72 4.97
C ARG A 46 -8.81 3.23 4.60
N ARG A 47 -9.29 2.85 3.40
CA ARG A 47 -9.23 1.45 2.95
C ARG A 47 -7.80 0.92 2.86
N ASN A 48 -6.84 1.75 2.50
CA ASN A 48 -5.43 1.34 2.42
C ASN A 48 -4.87 1.07 3.82
N GLU A 49 -5.16 1.96 4.77
CA GLU A 49 -4.76 1.84 6.18
C GLU A 49 -5.32 0.55 6.79
N GLU A 50 -6.64 0.33 6.65
CA GLU A 50 -7.33 -0.81 7.23
C GLU A 50 -6.92 -2.14 6.57
N THR A 51 -6.75 -2.16 5.24
CA THR A 51 -6.28 -3.35 4.51
C THR A 51 -4.85 -3.70 4.91
N SER A 52 -3.96 -2.70 5.03
CA SER A 52 -2.59 -2.91 5.46
C SER A 52 -2.52 -3.47 6.88
N ALA A 53 -3.28 -2.88 7.80
CA ALA A 53 -3.39 -3.37 9.17
C ALA A 53 -3.90 -4.82 9.20
N ALA A 54 -4.93 -5.16 8.43
CA ALA A 54 -5.46 -6.52 8.33
C ALA A 54 -4.42 -7.51 7.81
N VAL A 55 -3.69 -7.18 6.73
CA VAL A 55 -2.61 -8.03 6.19
C VAL A 55 -1.53 -8.29 7.25
N ILE A 56 -1.08 -7.26 7.97
CA ILE A 56 -0.05 -7.41 9.03
C ILE A 56 -0.57 -8.29 10.16
N ASN A 57 -1.81 -8.08 10.62
CA ASN A 57 -2.42 -8.88 11.69
C ASN A 57 -2.60 -10.34 11.28
N LEU A 58 -3.04 -10.60 10.05
CA LEU A 58 -3.19 -11.96 9.50
C LEU A 58 -1.83 -12.66 9.37
N TRP A 59 -0.77 -11.94 8.99
CA TRP A 59 0.59 -12.50 8.96
C TRP A 59 1.09 -12.84 10.36
N GLN A 60 0.87 -11.93 11.33
CA GLN A 60 1.21 -12.16 12.73
C GLN A 60 0.46 -13.35 13.33
N ALA A 61 -0.80 -13.56 12.93
CA ALA A 61 -1.61 -14.70 13.34
C ALA A 61 -1.27 -16.01 12.58
N GLY A 62 -0.32 -15.98 11.64
CA GLY A 62 0.04 -17.12 10.81
C GLY A 62 -1.00 -17.51 9.75
N LYS A 63 -2.05 -16.71 9.56
CA LYS A 63 -3.11 -16.93 8.57
C LYS A 63 -2.68 -16.55 7.15
N ILE A 64 -1.85 -15.51 7.02
CA ILE A 64 -1.06 -15.26 5.80
C ILE A 64 0.34 -15.79 6.05
N GLN A 65 0.81 -16.71 5.22
CA GLN A 65 2.15 -17.25 5.32
C GLN A 65 3.06 -16.59 4.30
N THR A 66 4.03 -15.80 4.76
CA THR A 66 5.04 -15.22 3.88
C THR A 66 6.41 -15.05 4.53
N LYS A 67 7.47 -15.12 3.72
CA LYS A 67 8.86 -14.85 4.16
C LYS A 67 9.11 -13.36 4.43
N LYS A 68 8.37 -12.47 3.78
CA LYS A 68 8.57 -11.02 3.89
C LYS A 68 7.34 -10.25 3.43
N LEU A 69 7.14 -9.10 4.03
CA LEU A 69 6.12 -8.12 3.67
C LEU A 69 6.79 -6.82 3.25
N TRP A 70 6.36 -6.25 2.13
CA TRP A 70 6.72 -4.90 1.71
C TRP A 70 5.50 -3.99 1.82
N ALA A 71 5.63 -2.90 2.57
CA ALA A 71 4.66 -1.81 2.56
C ALA A 71 5.20 -0.70 1.67
N PHE A 72 4.37 -0.12 0.80
CA PHE A 72 4.75 1.08 0.06
C PHE A 72 5.23 2.18 1.03
N ALA A 73 6.22 2.97 0.59
CA ALA A 73 6.86 3.99 1.43
C ALA A 73 6.83 5.33 0.71
N TYR A 74 5.64 5.95 0.69
CA TYR A 74 5.42 7.27 0.12
C TYR A 74 5.04 8.27 1.21
N GLU A 75 5.25 9.55 0.92
CA GLU A 75 4.83 10.67 1.74
C GLU A 75 4.43 11.83 0.83
N ASP A 76 3.48 12.64 1.26
CA ASP A 76 2.91 13.73 0.46
C ASP A 76 2.81 15.05 1.24
N GLY A 77 3.56 15.13 2.35
CA GLY A 77 3.56 16.28 3.25
C GLY A 77 2.17 16.68 3.72
N ASN A 78 1.29 15.72 4.01
CA ASN A 78 -0.11 15.98 4.34
C ASN A 78 -0.83 16.79 3.25
N LYS A 79 -0.80 16.27 2.02
CA LYS A 79 -1.40 16.84 0.80
C LYS A 79 -0.75 18.13 0.28
N THR A 80 0.38 18.58 0.84
CA THR A 80 1.06 19.80 0.37
C THR A 80 1.81 19.62 -0.96
N TYR A 81 2.11 18.38 -1.35
CA TYR A 81 2.70 18.07 -2.66
C TYR A 81 2.25 16.70 -3.18
N PHE A 82 2.55 16.43 -4.47
CA PHE A 82 2.35 15.10 -5.03
C PHE A 82 3.18 14.05 -4.27
N PRO A 83 2.64 12.85 -4.04
CA PRO A 83 3.31 11.80 -3.29
C PRO A 83 4.70 11.48 -3.82
N ARG A 84 5.65 11.39 -2.90
CA ARG A 84 7.08 11.15 -3.17
C ARG A 84 7.52 9.88 -2.45
N PRO A 85 8.34 9.05 -3.11
CA PRO A 85 8.92 7.89 -2.47
C PRO A 85 9.94 8.32 -1.42
N GLN A 86 9.89 7.70 -0.24
CA GLN A 86 10.79 7.99 0.86
C GLN A 86 12.18 7.42 0.58
N LYS A 87 13.18 8.30 0.46
CA LYS A 87 14.57 7.92 0.10
C LYS A 87 15.25 7.01 1.14
N LEU A 88 14.81 7.08 2.40
CA LEU A 88 15.34 6.27 3.50
C LEU A 88 14.59 4.94 3.69
N ALA A 89 13.67 4.61 2.78
CA ALA A 89 13.00 3.32 2.78
C ALA A 89 14.01 2.17 2.63
N THR A 90 13.71 1.03 3.25
CA THR A 90 14.58 -0.16 3.16
C THR A 90 14.87 -0.57 1.72
N ILE A 91 13.90 -0.33 0.83
CA ILE A 91 14.04 -0.51 -0.60
C ILE A 91 13.72 0.81 -1.28
N PHE A 92 14.65 1.30 -2.10
CA PHE A 92 14.43 2.42 -2.99
C PHE A 92 14.95 2.04 -4.38
N ARG A 93 14.11 2.14 -5.41
CA ARG A 93 14.47 1.74 -6.78
C ARG A 93 13.99 2.75 -7.81
N THR A 94 14.88 3.10 -8.72
CA THR A 94 14.54 3.88 -9.91
C THR A 94 14.15 2.93 -11.05
N LEU A 95 12.92 3.04 -11.53
CA LEU A 95 12.46 2.30 -12.69
C LEU A 95 13.16 2.80 -13.96
N THR A 96 13.52 1.87 -14.85
CA THR A 96 13.99 2.23 -16.19
C THR A 96 12.88 2.93 -16.97
N LYS A 97 13.24 3.76 -17.95
CA LYS A 97 12.24 4.46 -18.80
C LYS A 97 11.21 3.50 -19.42
N PRO A 98 11.58 2.33 -19.98
CA PRO A 98 10.59 1.39 -20.50
C PRO A 98 9.62 0.85 -19.43
N LEU A 99 10.11 0.56 -18.22
CA LEU A 99 9.27 0.04 -17.14
C LEU A 99 8.34 1.12 -16.58
N TRP A 100 8.84 2.34 -16.41
CA TRP A 100 8.02 3.48 -16.02
C TRP A 100 6.94 3.78 -17.06
N ASN A 101 7.26 3.74 -18.36
CA ASN A 101 6.26 3.90 -19.42
C ASN A 101 5.16 2.83 -19.33
N LYS A 102 5.52 1.56 -19.07
CA LYS A 102 4.54 0.48 -18.86
C LYS A 102 3.64 0.77 -17.65
N LYS A 103 4.21 1.15 -16.50
CA LYS A 103 3.46 1.55 -15.31
C LYS A 103 2.48 2.70 -15.63
N HIS A 104 2.98 3.74 -16.29
CA HIS A 104 2.19 4.92 -16.66
C HIS A 104 1.04 4.58 -17.63
N ASN A 105 1.28 3.67 -18.58
CA ASN A 105 0.25 3.20 -19.50
C ASN A 105 -0.86 2.40 -18.79
N ILE A 106 -0.57 1.68 -17.71
CA ILE A 106 -1.62 1.03 -16.91
C ILE A 106 -2.53 2.09 -16.26
N ILE A 107 -1.94 3.15 -15.69
CA ILE A 107 -2.70 4.23 -15.06
C ILE A 107 -3.63 4.94 -16.06
N ILE A 108 -3.16 5.24 -17.27
CA ILE A 108 -3.97 5.96 -18.26
C ILE A 108 -4.87 5.02 -19.05
N GLY A 109 -4.33 3.92 -19.56
CA GLY A 109 -5.02 3.04 -20.49
C GLY A 109 -5.97 2.05 -19.82
N ALA A 110 -5.56 1.43 -18.71
CA ALA A 110 -6.38 0.41 -18.03
C ALA A 110 -7.32 1.04 -16.99
N TYR A 111 -6.81 1.97 -16.17
CA TYR A 111 -7.64 2.66 -15.17
C TYR A 111 -8.38 3.89 -15.72
N GLY A 112 -8.11 4.31 -16.96
CA GLY A 112 -8.85 5.38 -17.62
C GLY A 112 -8.59 6.79 -17.09
N PHE A 113 -7.53 6.98 -16.29
CA PHE A 113 -7.18 8.33 -15.80
C PHE A 113 -6.61 9.18 -16.94
N SER A 114 -6.98 10.47 -16.99
CA SER A 114 -6.41 11.37 -18.00
C SER A 114 -4.90 11.59 -17.79
N GLN A 115 -4.18 11.89 -18.87
CA GLN A 115 -2.74 12.14 -18.82
C GLN A 115 -2.34 13.35 -17.96
N ASN A 116 -3.27 14.29 -17.75
CA ASN A 116 -3.04 15.45 -16.89
C ASN A 116 -3.65 15.29 -15.49
N SER A 117 -4.24 14.13 -15.19
CA SER A 117 -4.84 13.83 -13.89
C SER A 117 -3.80 13.84 -12.77
N TRP A 118 -4.30 14.05 -11.54
CA TRP A 118 -3.49 13.91 -10.33
C TRP A 118 -2.80 12.55 -10.27
N LYS A 119 -3.51 11.46 -10.64
CA LYS A 119 -3.01 10.08 -10.62
C LYS A 119 -1.84 9.86 -11.60
N SER A 120 -1.93 10.44 -12.79
CA SER A 120 -0.82 10.40 -13.77
C SER A 120 0.39 11.20 -13.28
N LYS A 121 0.18 12.40 -12.73
CA LYS A 121 1.28 13.26 -12.20
C LYS A 121 1.95 12.66 -10.96
N ALA A 122 1.20 11.95 -10.11
CA ALA A 122 1.72 11.23 -8.95
C ALA A 122 2.51 9.97 -9.31
N THR A 123 2.52 9.54 -10.59
CA THR A 123 3.23 8.33 -11.04
C THR A 123 4.72 8.60 -11.20
N THR A 124 5.47 8.47 -10.11
CA THR A 124 6.93 8.65 -10.08
C THR A 124 7.68 7.52 -10.77
N LYS A 125 8.92 7.82 -11.21
CA LYS A 125 9.90 6.81 -11.67
C LYS A 125 10.54 6.03 -10.53
N ASN A 126 10.53 6.58 -9.33
CA ASN A 126 11.11 5.96 -8.16
C ASN A 126 10.01 5.22 -7.39
N GLU A 127 10.34 4.05 -6.88
CA GLU A 127 9.52 3.22 -5.99
C GLU A 127 10.24 3.03 -4.67
N ALA A 128 9.50 3.09 -3.57
CA ALA A 128 10.04 2.89 -2.24
C ALA A 128 9.15 1.96 -1.42
N PHE A 129 9.79 1.09 -0.62
CA PHE A 129 9.11 0.14 0.25
C PHE A 129 9.82 -0.03 1.60
N TRP A 130 9.03 -0.09 2.67
CA TRP A 130 9.47 -0.63 3.96
C TRP A 130 9.42 -2.15 3.91
N GLN A 131 10.54 -2.82 4.22
CA GLN A 131 10.61 -4.28 4.21
C GLN A 131 10.61 -4.83 5.63
N PHE A 132 9.76 -5.83 5.84
CA PHE A 132 9.72 -6.62 7.06
C PHE A 132 9.99 -8.08 6.71
N LYS A 133 10.92 -8.72 7.46
CA LYS A 133 11.23 -10.16 7.33
C LYS A 133 10.57 -11.01 8.42
N ASN A 134 9.89 -10.36 9.35
CA ASN A 134 9.22 -11.00 10.48
C ASN A 134 7.94 -10.21 10.79
N ALA A 135 6.82 -10.94 10.99
CA ALA A 135 5.53 -10.37 11.35
C ALA A 135 5.58 -9.56 12.66
N ALA A 136 6.44 -9.95 13.61
CA ALA A 136 6.58 -9.22 14.88
C ALA A 136 7.08 -7.79 14.66
N LEU A 137 8.05 -7.59 13.75
CA LEU A 137 8.56 -6.26 13.41
C LEU A 137 7.52 -5.42 12.67
N ALA A 138 6.77 -6.03 11.75
CA ALA A 138 5.66 -5.37 11.06
C ALA A 138 4.56 -4.95 12.04
N THR A 139 4.25 -5.79 13.03
CA THR A 139 3.26 -5.52 14.08
C THR A 139 3.72 -4.41 15.03
N GLN A 140 4.99 -4.44 15.46
CA GLN A 140 5.59 -3.36 16.25
C GLN A 140 5.52 -2.02 15.50
N TRP A 141 5.80 -2.03 14.20
CA TRP A 141 5.67 -0.85 13.36
C TRP A 141 4.22 -0.38 13.25
N LEU A 142 3.26 -1.28 12.98
CA LEU A 142 1.83 -0.98 12.93
C LEU A 142 1.33 -0.32 14.23
N ASN A 143 1.79 -0.79 15.39
CA ASN A 143 1.35 -0.26 16.68
C ASN A 143 1.82 1.18 16.94
N LYS A 144 2.80 1.71 16.19
CA LYS A 144 3.21 3.13 16.29
C LYS A 144 2.14 4.09 15.76
N PHE A 145 1.20 3.60 14.96
CA PHE A 145 0.15 4.40 14.33
C PHE A 145 -1.21 4.26 15.03
N LYS A 146 -1.33 3.33 16.00
CA LYS A 146 -2.51 3.21 16.85
C LYS A 146 -2.40 4.25 17.95
N SER A 147 -3.20 5.32 17.83
CA SER A 147 -3.47 6.27 18.92
C SER A 147 -4.71 5.84 19.69
#